data_AF-A0A7K3HA15-F1
#
_entry.id   AF-A0A7K3HA15-F1
#
_cell.length_a   1.000
_cell.length_b   1.000
_cell.length_c   1.000
_cell.angle_alpha   90.00
_cell.angle_beta   90.00
_cell.angle_gamma   90.00
#
_symmetry.space_group_name_H-M   'P 1'
#
loop_
_entity.id
_entity.type
_entity.pdbx_description
1 polymer ?
#
loop_
_entity_poly.entity_id
_entity_poly.type
_entity_poly.pdbx_seq_one_letter_code
_entity_poly.pdbx_strand_id
1 'polypeptide(L)'
;MDAEVALLAQSAGTTLVALMATDAWHHVRDGVTQLWRRTQPERAGTVAAELEAGREDVLAAAAADDQETLDELRLQWQGMVRRLLVARPAAVEELRALLDQFDPGGPAAPQTTQHATASGRARIYQAGRDQHIAER
;
A
#
# COMPACT_ATOMS: atom_id res chain seq x y z
N MET A 1 -10.93 -2.18 -19.56
CA MET A 1 -10.71 -2.13 -18.10
C MET A 1 -10.47 -0.68 -17.76
N ASP A 2 -11.07 -0.17 -16.69
CA ASP A 2 -10.75 1.18 -16.21
C ASP A 2 -9.28 1.23 -15.75
N ALA A 3 -8.52 2.20 -16.23
CA ALA A 3 -7.11 2.37 -15.87
C ALA A 3 -6.94 2.59 -14.35
N GLU A 4 -7.93 3.23 -13.72
CA GLU A 4 -7.95 3.47 -12.29
C GLU A 4 -8.03 2.15 -11.48
N VAL A 5 -8.91 1.23 -11.89
CA VAL A 5 -9.06 -0.08 -11.23
C VAL A 5 -7.78 -0.91 -11.35
N ALA A 6 -7.08 -0.82 -12.48
CA ALA A 6 -5.82 -1.52 -12.69
C ALA A 6 -4.72 -1.01 -11.75
N LEU A 7 -4.61 0.33 -11.62
CA LEU A 7 -3.66 0.99 -10.72
C LEU A 7 -3.96 0.69 -9.26
N LEU A 8 -5.21 0.82 -8.84
CA LEU A 8 -5.59 0.54 -7.44
C LEU A 8 -5.32 -0.92 -7.07
N ALA A 9 -5.61 -1.87 -7.96
CA ALA A 9 -5.31 -3.27 -7.74
C ALA A 9 -3.79 -3.54 -7.66
N GLN A 10 -2.99 -2.84 -8.47
CA GLN A 10 -1.53 -2.94 -8.41
C GLN A 10 -1.01 -2.43 -7.06
N SER A 11 -1.43 -1.23 -6.65
CA SER A 11 -1.09 -0.66 -5.35
C SER A 11 -1.46 -1.60 -4.21
N ALA A 12 -2.67 -2.18 -4.25
CA ALA A 12 -3.10 -3.15 -3.25
C ALA A 12 -2.17 -4.38 -3.17
N GLY A 13 -1.78 -4.95 -4.31
CA GLY A 13 -0.87 -6.10 -4.35
C GLY A 13 0.50 -5.79 -3.73
N THR A 14 1.08 -4.64 -4.08
CA THR A 14 2.36 -4.19 -3.50
C THR A 14 2.25 -3.92 -2.00
N THR A 15 1.23 -3.19 -1.57
CA THR A 15 1.02 -2.85 -0.15
C THR A 15 0.77 -4.10 0.69
N LEU A 16 -0.03 -5.05 0.20
CA LEU A 16 -0.30 -6.30 0.93
C LEU A 16 0.95 -7.12 1.19
N VAL A 17 1.75 -7.36 0.14
CA VAL A 17 3.01 -8.11 0.26
C VAL A 17 3.99 -7.39 1.19
N ALA A 18 4.10 -6.06 1.09
CA ALA A 18 4.95 -5.29 1.99
C ALA A 18 4.50 -5.45 3.46
N LEU A 19 3.20 -5.35 3.74
CA LEU A 19 2.66 -5.41 5.10
C LEU A 19 2.68 -6.83 5.70
N MET A 20 2.60 -7.88 4.88
CA MET A 20 2.74 -9.28 5.32
C MET A 20 4.07 -9.55 6.05
N ALA A 21 5.13 -8.84 5.65
CA ALA A 21 6.45 -8.91 6.26
C ALA A 21 6.62 -8.05 7.53
N THR A 22 5.56 -7.40 8.01
CA THR A 22 5.60 -6.46 9.14
C THR A 22 4.60 -6.83 10.23
N ASP A 23 4.70 -6.16 11.38
CA ASP A 23 3.74 -6.28 12.47
C ASP A 23 2.35 -5.71 12.11
N ALA A 24 2.27 -4.83 11.10
CA ALA A 24 1.01 -4.25 10.63
C ALA A 24 0.14 -5.23 9.82
N TRP A 25 0.64 -6.44 9.55
CA TRP A 25 -0.08 -7.52 8.86
C TRP A 25 -1.50 -7.75 9.38
N HIS A 26 -1.65 -7.83 10.70
CA HIS A 26 -2.95 -8.18 11.30
C HIS A 26 -4.01 -7.14 10.96
N HIS A 27 -3.64 -5.85 10.95
CA HIS A 27 -4.56 -4.76 10.60
C HIS A 27 -5.00 -4.85 9.13
N VAL A 28 -4.07 -5.10 8.20
CA VAL A 28 -4.42 -5.20 6.77
C VAL A 28 -5.23 -6.46 6.48
N ARG A 29 -4.89 -7.60 7.09
CA ARG A 29 -5.63 -8.86 6.92
C ARG A 29 -7.08 -8.70 7.35
N ASP A 30 -7.32 -8.07 8.49
CA ASP A 30 -8.66 -7.88 9.03
C ASP A 30 -9.47 -6.93 8.14
N GLY A 31 -8.85 -5.84 7.67
CA GLY A 31 -9.47 -4.90 6.72
C GLY A 31 -9.85 -5.54 5.39
N VAL A 32 -8.95 -6.31 4.78
CA VAL A 32 -9.21 -7.04 3.53
C VAL A 32 -10.30 -8.09 3.73
N THR A 33 -10.23 -8.86 4.83
CA THR A 33 -11.25 -9.87 5.14
C THR A 33 -12.62 -9.21 5.31
N GLN A 34 -12.69 -8.06 5.98
CA GLN A 34 -13.93 -7.32 6.15
C GLN A 34 -14.49 -6.79 4.82
N LEU A 35 -13.62 -6.32 3.92
CA LEU A 35 -14.00 -5.93 2.56
C LEU A 35 -14.67 -7.10 1.80
N TRP A 36 -14.08 -8.29 1.88
CA TRP A 36 -14.69 -9.50 1.29
C TRP A 36 -15.97 -9.91 1.98
N ARG A 37 -16.07 -9.82 3.31
CA ARG A 37 -17.33 -10.12 4.04
C ARG A 37 -18.48 -9.23 3.59
N ARG A 38 -18.22 -7.97 3.26
CA ARG A 38 -19.25 -7.01 2.80
C ARG A 38 -19.68 -7.26 1.35
N THR A 39 -18.79 -7.80 0.52
CA THR A 39 -18.98 -7.88 -0.93
C THR A 39 -19.31 -9.28 -1.45
N GLN A 40 -18.69 -10.30 -0.87
CA GLN A 40 -18.80 -11.74 -1.16
C GLN A 40 -18.59 -12.56 0.13
N PRO A 41 -19.56 -12.56 1.07
CA PRO A 41 -19.44 -13.21 2.37
C PRO A 41 -18.97 -14.66 2.32
N GLU A 42 -19.45 -15.41 1.34
CA GLU A 42 -19.12 -16.81 1.08
C GLU A 42 -17.63 -17.04 0.75
N ARG A 43 -16.94 -16.04 0.18
CA ARG A 43 -15.52 -16.12 -0.15
C ARG A 43 -14.61 -15.61 0.95
N ALA A 44 -15.13 -14.88 1.93
CA ALA A 44 -14.31 -14.22 2.94
C ALA A 44 -13.45 -15.18 3.76
N GLY A 45 -13.97 -16.38 4.08
CA GLY A 45 -13.20 -17.42 4.77
C GLY A 45 -12.02 -17.94 3.93
N THR A 46 -12.25 -18.18 2.65
CA THR A 46 -11.20 -18.59 1.71
C THR A 46 -10.12 -17.52 1.57
N VAL A 47 -10.51 -16.26 1.41
CA VAL A 47 -9.55 -15.15 1.28
C VAL A 47 -8.72 -14.97 2.55
N ALA A 48 -9.33 -15.12 3.74
CA ALA A 48 -8.58 -15.08 4.99
C ALA A 48 -7.52 -16.19 5.09
N ALA A 49 -7.83 -17.40 4.61
CA ALA A 49 -6.87 -18.51 4.57
C ALA A 49 -5.77 -18.28 3.52
N GLU A 50 -6.12 -17.81 2.33
CA GLU A 50 -5.16 -17.45 1.28
C GLU A 50 -4.21 -16.33 1.76
N LEU A 51 -4.73 -15.38 2.53
CA LEU A 51 -3.96 -14.29 3.14
C LEU A 51 -2.92 -14.83 4.13
N GLU A 52 -3.32 -15.74 5.03
CA GLU A 52 -2.39 -16.33 5.99
C GLU A 52 -1.31 -17.18 5.31
N ALA A 53 -1.69 -18.01 4.33
CA ALA A 53 -0.73 -18.78 3.53
C ALA A 53 0.23 -17.86 2.77
N GLY A 54 -0.29 -16.83 2.11
CA GLY A 54 0.54 -15.85 1.40
C GLY A 54 1.52 -15.12 2.31
N ARG A 55 1.18 -14.89 3.59
CA ARG A 55 2.14 -14.33 4.56
C ARG A 55 3.29 -15.29 4.84
N GLU A 56 3.00 -16.57 5.03
CA GLU A 56 4.06 -17.58 5.23
C GLU A 56 5.02 -17.59 4.04
N ASP A 57 4.50 -17.54 2.81
CA ASP A 57 5.29 -17.46 1.59
C ASP A 57 6.13 -16.18 1.51
N VAL A 58 5.54 -15.01 1.85
CA VAL A 58 6.27 -13.73 1.91
C VAL A 58 7.42 -13.78 2.91
N LEU A 59 7.19 -14.33 4.11
CA LEU A 59 8.22 -14.42 5.14
C LEU A 59 9.36 -15.35 4.71
N ALA A 60 9.04 -16.48 4.07
CA ALA A 60 10.03 -17.40 3.53
C ALA A 60 10.86 -16.75 2.41
N ALA A 61 10.21 -16.11 1.45
CA ALA A 61 10.86 -15.42 0.34
C ALA A 61 11.74 -14.26 0.82
N ALA A 62 11.25 -13.46 1.77
CA ALA A 62 12.02 -12.36 2.35
C ALA A 62 13.27 -12.86 3.11
N ALA A 63 13.18 -13.98 3.82
CA ALA A 63 14.32 -14.59 4.50
C ALA A 63 15.38 -15.13 3.51
N ALA A 64 14.95 -15.53 2.31
CA ALA A 64 15.80 -16.05 1.24
C ALA A 64 16.32 -14.95 0.27
N ASP A 65 15.89 -13.70 0.44
CA ASP A 65 16.06 -12.60 -0.53
C ASP A 65 15.56 -12.95 -1.95
N ASP A 66 14.47 -13.73 -2.01
CA ASP A 66 13.86 -14.18 -3.25
C ASP A 66 12.87 -13.13 -3.78
N GLN A 67 13.42 -12.18 -4.55
CA GLN A 67 12.63 -11.10 -5.15
C GLN A 67 11.65 -11.59 -6.23
N GLU A 68 11.96 -12.71 -6.90
CA GLU A 68 11.08 -13.28 -7.94
C GLU A 68 9.78 -13.78 -7.32
N THR A 69 9.87 -14.56 -6.24
CA THR A 69 8.70 -15.04 -5.50
C THR A 69 7.88 -13.87 -4.92
N LEU A 70 8.54 -12.82 -4.41
CA LEU A 70 7.84 -11.63 -3.91
C LEU A 70 7.06 -10.90 -5.03
N ASP A 71 7.62 -10.82 -6.24
CA ASP A 71 6.94 -10.24 -7.41
C ASP A 71 5.75 -11.09 -7.87
N GLU A 72 5.88 -12.41 -7.87
CA GLU A 72 4.79 -13.32 -8.19
C GLU A 72 3.62 -13.17 -7.21
N LEU A 73 3.91 -13.10 -5.90
CA LEU A 73 2.91 -12.87 -4.87
C LEU A 73 2.22 -11.51 -5.05
N ARG A 74 2.97 -10.45 -5.39
CA ARG A 74 2.38 -9.12 -5.70
C ARG A 74 1.38 -9.23 -6.85
N LEU A 75 1.74 -9.92 -7.93
CA LEU A 75 0.88 -10.10 -9.11
C LEU A 75 -0.35 -10.97 -8.81
N GLN A 76 -0.19 -12.01 -7.98
CA GLN A 76 -1.29 -12.85 -7.52
C GLN A 76 -2.34 -12.01 -6.79
N TRP A 77 -1.92 -11.24 -5.78
CA TRP A 77 -2.81 -10.38 -5.00
C TRP A 77 -3.45 -9.29 -5.86
N GLN A 78 -2.68 -8.64 -6.74
CA GLN A 78 -3.22 -7.71 -7.73
C GLN A 78 -4.33 -8.36 -8.58
N GLY A 79 -4.11 -9.59 -9.07
CA GLY A 79 -5.09 -10.33 -9.85
C GLY A 79 -6.38 -10.61 -9.08
N MET A 80 -6.26 -10.98 -7.80
CA MET A 80 -7.41 -11.25 -6.94
C MET A 80 -8.22 -9.99 -6.65
N VAL A 81 -7.54 -8.91 -6.24
CA VAL A 81 -8.18 -7.61 -5.96
C VAL A 81 -8.86 -7.07 -7.22
N ARG A 82 -8.20 -7.13 -8.37
CA ARG A 82 -8.78 -6.69 -9.64
C ARG A 82 -10.08 -7.43 -9.97
N ARG A 83 -10.13 -8.75 -9.76
CA ARG A 83 -11.36 -9.53 -9.95
C ARG A 83 -12.48 -9.09 -9.01
N LEU A 84 -12.15 -8.77 -7.75
CA LEU A 84 -13.13 -8.20 -6.82
C LEU A 84 -13.67 -6.87 -7.34
N LEU A 85 -12.79 -5.92 -7.68
CA LEU A 85 -13.19 -4.57 -8.10
C LEU A 85 -14.03 -4.58 -9.38
N VAL A 86 -13.70 -5.46 -10.34
CA VAL A 86 -14.50 -5.65 -11.55
C VAL A 86 -15.88 -6.22 -11.24
N ALA A 87 -15.97 -7.20 -10.33
CA ALA A 87 -17.25 -7.78 -9.94
C ALA A 87 -18.10 -6.83 -9.07
N ARG A 88 -17.44 -5.96 -8.29
CA ARG A 88 -18.06 -5.07 -7.31
C ARG A 88 -17.40 -3.68 -7.36
N PRO A 89 -17.81 -2.80 -8.28
CA PRO A 89 -17.24 -1.46 -8.40
C PRO A 89 -17.34 -0.60 -7.13
N ALA A 90 -18.37 -0.81 -6.30
CA ALA A 90 -18.52 -0.13 -5.01
C ALA A 90 -17.38 -0.41 -4.01
N ALA A 91 -16.62 -1.51 -4.20
CA ALA A 91 -15.47 -1.85 -3.36
C ALA A 91 -14.24 -0.97 -3.61
N VAL A 92 -14.24 -0.16 -4.69
CA VAL A 92 -13.11 0.73 -5.05
C VAL A 92 -12.85 1.75 -3.95
N GLU A 93 -13.89 2.46 -3.49
CA GLU A 93 -13.76 3.46 -2.42
C GLU A 93 -13.36 2.82 -1.08
N GLU A 94 -13.95 1.66 -0.76
CA GLU A 94 -13.61 0.93 0.47
C GLU A 94 -12.15 0.46 0.48
N LEU A 95 -11.64 0.01 -0.67
CA LEU A 95 -10.24 -0.40 -0.80
C LEU A 95 -9.29 0.81 -0.73
N ARG A 96 -9.61 1.94 -1.37
CA ARG A 96 -8.78 3.17 -1.23
C ARG A 96 -8.69 3.59 0.24
N ALA A 97 -9.83 3.70 0.92
CA ALA A 97 -9.87 4.05 2.34
C ALA A 97 -9.12 3.04 3.22
N LEU A 98 -9.02 1.77 2.82
CA LEU A 98 -8.20 0.79 3.50
C LEU A 98 -6.70 1.05 3.28
N LEU A 99 -6.27 1.25 2.04
CA LEU A 99 -4.86 1.45 1.69
C LEU A 99 -4.31 2.76 2.28
N ASP A 100 -5.11 3.83 2.32
CA ASP A 100 -4.75 5.13 2.89
C ASP A 100 -4.38 5.05 4.40
N GLN A 101 -4.80 3.99 5.09
CA GLN A 101 -4.42 3.78 6.51
C GLN A 101 -2.97 3.34 6.67
N PHE A 102 -2.39 2.71 5.65
CA PHE A 102 -1.03 2.15 5.68
C PHE A 102 -0.03 3.01 4.92
N ASP A 103 -0.54 3.85 4.02
CA ASP A 103 0.22 4.90 3.38
C ASP A 103 -0.57 6.21 3.51
N PRO A 104 -0.50 6.90 4.66
CA PRO A 104 -1.19 8.18 4.85
C PRO A 104 -0.66 9.28 3.94
N GLY A 105 0.43 9.03 3.20
CA GLY A 105 0.90 9.90 2.13
C GLY A 105 0.26 9.58 0.78
N GLY A 106 -0.05 8.31 0.52
CA GLY A 106 -0.49 7.83 -0.79
C GLY A 106 0.55 8.08 -1.90
N PRO A 107 0.30 7.56 -3.11
CA PRO A 107 1.12 7.89 -4.30
C PRO A 107 1.03 9.36 -4.72
N ALA A 108 0.22 10.17 -4.03
CA ALA A 108 -0.02 11.59 -4.28
C ALA A 108 0.32 12.49 -3.08
N ALA A 109 1.08 12.00 -2.08
CA ALA A 109 1.71 12.91 -1.14
C ALA A 109 2.61 13.83 -1.96
N PRO A 110 2.47 15.16 -1.88
CA PRO A 110 3.38 16.05 -2.58
C PRO A 110 4.79 15.76 -2.08
N GLN A 111 5.59 15.11 -2.92
CA GLN A 111 7.01 14.94 -2.68
C GLN A 111 7.61 16.36 -2.69
N THR A 112 7.88 16.88 -1.50
CA THR A 112 8.45 18.21 -1.36
C THR A 112 9.95 18.09 -1.61
N THR A 113 10.38 18.34 -2.84
CA THR A 113 11.81 18.44 -3.19
C THR A 113 12.27 19.89 -3.04
N GLN A 114 13.14 20.16 -2.07
CA GLN A 114 13.75 21.47 -1.87
C GLN A 114 15.16 21.47 -2.45
N HIS A 115 15.39 22.30 -3.46
CA HIS A 115 16.73 22.54 -4.02
C HIS A 115 17.19 23.94 -3.61
N ALA A 116 18.44 24.06 -3.16
CA ALA A 116 19.03 25.33 -2.75
C ALA A 116 20.45 25.44 -3.31
N THR A 117 20.74 26.55 -3.97
CA THR A 117 22.09 26.89 -4.44
C THR A 117 22.44 28.27 -3.91
N ALA A 118 23.53 28.38 -3.15
CA ALA A 118 24.03 29.62 -2.57
C ALA A 118 25.46 29.92 -3.05
N SER A 119 25.81 31.20 -3.15
CA SER A 119 27.17 31.68 -3.43
C SER A 119 27.47 32.95 -2.63
N GLY A 120 28.75 33.26 -2.45
CA GLY A 120 29.19 34.39 -1.61
C GLY A 120 28.92 34.17 -0.11
N ARG A 121 28.59 35.23 0.64
CA ARG A 121 28.15 35.14 2.05
C ARG A 121 26.63 35.04 2.12
N ALA A 122 26.10 33.85 1.84
CA ALA A 122 24.66 33.59 1.87
C ALA A 122 24.26 32.65 3.03
N ARG A 123 23.03 32.81 3.51
CA ARG A 123 22.35 31.87 4.43
C ARG A 123 21.05 31.43 3.77
N ILE A 124 20.82 30.11 3.73
CA ILE A 124 19.59 29.52 3.21
C ILE A 124 18.85 28.88 4.37
N TYR A 125 17.58 29.24 4.48
CA TYR A 125 16.62 28.63 5.40
C TYR A 125 15.49 28.04 4.57
N GLN A 126 15.34 26.71 4.63
CA GLN A 126 14.27 25.98 3.95
C GLN A 126 13.53 25.12 4.97
N ALA A 127 12.20 25.17 4.94
CA ALA A 127 11.34 24.35 5.78
C ALA A 127 10.11 23.91 5.00
N GLY A 128 9.73 22.64 5.12
CA GLY A 128 8.50 22.09 4.53
C GLY A 128 7.25 22.31 5.38
N ARG A 129 7.38 23.02 6.51
CA ARG A 129 6.32 23.41 7.47
C ARG A 129 6.79 24.63 8.26
N ASP A 130 6.35 24.80 9.50
CA ASP A 130 6.67 25.98 10.32
C ASP A 130 8.17 26.15 10.59
N GLN A 131 8.65 27.39 10.43
CA GLN A 131 10.03 27.80 10.71
C GLN A 131 10.04 29.09 11.53
N HIS A 132 10.67 29.04 12.70
CA HIS A 132 10.92 30.21 13.54
C HIS A 132 12.42 30.51 13.54
N ILE A 133 12.80 31.68 13.01
CA ILE A 133 14.18 32.16 12.98
C ILE A 133 14.28 33.35 13.94
N ALA A 134 15.11 33.21 14.97
CA ALA A 134 15.48 34.32 15.85
C ALA A 134 16.90 34.76 15.47
N GLU A 135 17.04 35.97 14.95
CA GLU A 135 18.34 36.59 14.71
C GLU A 135 18.77 37.42 15.94
N ARG A 136 20.07 37.47 16.20
CA ARG A 136 20.70 38.35 17.21
C ARG A 136 21.43 39.49 16.52
#